data_AF-A0A7V3I7R5-F1
#
_entry.id   AF-A0A7V3I7R5-F1
#
_cell.length_a   1.000
_cell.length_b   1.000
_cell.length_c   1.000
_cell.angle_alpha   90.00
_cell.angle_beta   90.00
_cell.angle_gamma   90.00
#
_symmetry.space_group_name_H-M   'P 1'
#
loop_
_entity.id
_entity.type
_entity.pdbx_description
1 polymer ?
#
loop_
_entity_poly.entity_id
_entity_poly.type
_entity_poly.pdbx_seq_one_letter_code
_entity_poly.pdbx_strand_id
1 'polypeptide(L)'
;MPVIVGTYGASTKEKLIALEAMVEQELLKRAVSQRAVKSIDDAVVRDLRPTDVGQAADKWATAAGTSTTPIASGTLTDKMVFGVYAVSMEKNEANTSGKVWVSTVKFMKGTGGATVKDIWNLQGRGIEKGEIIVGKAPIIYNKSETFRIDAVASSTAVLCLIGKVVEPKGELISPE
;
A
#
# COMPACT_ATOMS: atom_id res chain seq x y z
N MET A 1 -8.39 0.47 24.11
CA MET A 1 -7.12 0.34 23.37
C MET A 1 -6.75 1.70 22.81
N PRO A 2 -5.54 2.23 23.05
CA PRO A 2 -5.16 3.51 22.47
C PRO A 2 -5.04 3.34 20.96
N VAL A 3 -5.76 4.19 20.21
CA VAL A 3 -5.62 4.32 18.76
C VAL A 3 -4.26 4.97 18.53
N ILE A 4 -3.31 4.23 17.96
CA ILE A 4 -2.06 4.81 17.46
C ILE A 4 -2.45 5.61 16.22
N VAL A 5 -2.49 6.94 16.36
CA VAL A 5 -2.68 7.88 15.26
C VAL A 5 -1.31 8.06 14.60
N GLY A 6 -1.19 7.58 13.36
CA GLY A 6 0.09 7.38 12.68
C GLY A 6 0.77 8.63 12.16
N THR A 7 2.00 8.39 11.73
CA THR A 7 3.10 9.33 11.62
C THR A 7 3.71 9.28 10.22
N TYR A 8 3.75 10.41 9.53
CA TYR A 8 4.24 10.56 8.14
C TYR A 8 5.06 11.85 7.99
N GLY A 9 5.76 12.03 6.86
CA GLY A 9 6.54 13.24 6.56
C GLY A 9 6.93 13.39 5.09
N ALA A 10 7.28 14.61 4.66
CA ALA A 10 7.86 14.86 3.34
C ALA A 10 9.29 14.30 3.27
N SER A 11 9.64 13.66 2.15
CA SER A 11 10.92 12.97 2.00
C SER A 11 11.66 13.46 0.75
N THR A 12 12.99 13.50 0.83
CA THR A 12 13.86 13.75 -0.33
C THR A 12 13.96 12.48 -1.18
N LYS A 13 14.29 12.61 -2.47
CA LYS A 13 14.49 11.46 -3.38
C LYS A 13 15.44 10.40 -2.81
N GLU A 14 16.50 10.82 -2.14
CA GLU A 14 17.47 9.94 -1.48
C GLU A 14 16.85 9.14 -0.31
N LYS A 15 15.96 9.76 0.48
CA LYS A 15 15.24 9.07 1.56
C LYS A 15 14.24 8.05 1.03
N LEU A 16 13.60 8.33 -0.10
CA LEU A 16 12.72 7.38 -0.77
C LEU A 16 13.50 6.15 -1.23
N ILE A 17 14.63 6.33 -1.91
CA ILE A 17 15.49 5.23 -2.37
C ILE A 17 15.99 4.39 -1.18
N ALA A 18 16.42 5.03 -0.10
CA ALA A 18 16.89 4.33 1.10
C ALA A 18 15.77 3.51 1.76
N LEU A 19 14.57 4.09 1.85
CA LEU A 19 13.40 3.41 2.41
C LEU A 19 12.99 2.23 1.52
N GLU A 20 12.96 2.42 0.21
CA GLU A 20 12.65 1.38 -0.77
C GLU A 20 13.59 0.20 -0.61
N ALA A 21 14.91 0.42 -0.58
CA ALA A 21 15.89 -0.64 -0.38
C ALA A 21 15.72 -1.37 0.97
N MET A 22 15.41 -0.65 2.04
CA MET A 22 15.10 -1.26 3.35
C MET A 22 13.85 -2.13 3.29
N VAL A 23 12.82 -1.70 2.57
CA VAL A 23 11.58 -2.46 2.38
C VAL A 23 11.85 -3.73 1.58
N GLU A 24 12.58 -3.64 0.48
CA GLU A 24 12.92 -4.80 -0.35
C GLU A 24 13.67 -5.87 0.46
N GLN A 25 14.66 -5.48 1.26
CA GLN A 25 15.40 -6.39 2.13
C GLN A 25 14.51 -7.07 3.18
N GLU A 26 13.65 -6.30 3.86
CA GLU A 26 12.76 -6.84 4.88
C GLU A 26 11.70 -7.78 4.27
N LEU A 27 11.18 -7.45 3.08
CA LEU A 27 10.24 -8.32 2.37
C LEU A 27 10.91 -9.63 1.94
N LEU A 28 12.13 -9.58 1.38
CA LEU A 28 12.89 -10.78 1.02
C LEU A 28 13.12 -11.69 2.24
N LYS A 29 13.58 -11.11 3.35
CA LYS A 29 13.78 -11.83 4.61
C LYS A 29 12.50 -12.50 5.10
N ARG A 30 11.37 -11.81 5.00
CA ARG A 30 10.05 -12.36 5.38
C ARG A 30 9.59 -13.45 4.43
N ALA A 31 9.74 -13.25 3.13
CA ALA A 31 9.33 -14.22 2.12
C ALA A 31 10.09 -15.54 2.29
N VAL A 32 11.41 -15.49 2.52
CA VAL A 32 12.23 -16.70 2.78
C VAL A 32 11.87 -17.33 4.12
N SER A 33 11.79 -16.55 5.20
CA SER A 33 11.51 -17.10 6.54
C SER A 33 10.12 -17.74 6.64
N GLN A 34 9.16 -17.24 5.88
CA GLN A 34 7.80 -17.79 5.79
C GLN A 34 7.68 -18.87 4.72
N ARG A 35 8.73 -19.18 3.95
CA ARG A 35 8.67 -20.12 2.82
C ARG A 35 7.62 -19.72 1.78
N ALA A 36 7.44 -18.42 1.53
CA ALA A 36 6.72 -17.92 0.35
C ALA A 36 7.60 -18.08 -0.90
N VAL A 37 8.91 -17.95 -0.72
CA VAL A 37 9.96 -18.29 -1.69
C VAL A 37 10.96 -19.27 -1.06
N LYS A 38 11.65 -20.06 -1.89
CA LYS A 38 12.62 -21.06 -1.41
C LYS A 38 13.91 -20.44 -0.89
N SER A 39 14.41 -19.44 -1.60
CA SER A 39 15.66 -18.74 -1.33
C SER A 39 15.59 -17.29 -1.84
N ILE A 40 16.61 -16.49 -1.54
CA ILE A 40 16.72 -15.13 -2.09
C ILE A 40 16.93 -15.17 -3.61
N ASP A 41 17.69 -16.15 -4.11
CA ASP A 41 17.98 -16.30 -5.55
C ASP A 41 16.75 -16.71 -6.37
N ASP A 42 15.79 -17.37 -5.71
CA ASP A 42 14.50 -17.76 -6.28
C ASP A 42 13.42 -16.66 -6.14
N ALA A 43 13.76 -15.50 -5.60
CA ALA A 43 12.82 -14.41 -5.37
C ALA A 43 12.91 -13.33 -6.46
N VAL A 44 11.75 -12.77 -6.80
CA VAL A 44 11.63 -11.54 -7.58
C VAL A 44 11.08 -10.46 -6.68
N VAL A 45 11.75 -9.31 -6.67
CA VAL A 45 11.25 -8.09 -6.03
C VAL A 45 10.83 -7.12 -7.13
N ARG A 46 9.59 -6.65 -7.08
CA ARG A 46 9.05 -5.70 -8.05
C ARG A 46 8.11 -4.71 -7.40
N ASP A 47 7.76 -3.67 -8.15
CA ASP A 47 6.77 -2.69 -7.69
C ASP A 47 5.40 -3.33 -7.48
N LEU A 48 4.71 -2.83 -6.46
CA LEU A 48 3.33 -3.20 -6.16
C LEU A 48 2.41 -2.65 -7.25
N ARG A 49 1.62 -3.55 -7.84
CA ARG A 49 0.60 -3.23 -8.83
C ARG A 49 -0.79 -3.26 -8.22
N PRO A 50 -1.74 -2.47 -8.73
CA PRO A 50 -3.17 -2.58 -8.41
C PRO A 50 -3.68 -4.03 -8.39
N THR A 51 -3.32 -4.84 -9.39
CA THR A 51 -3.80 -6.23 -9.51
C THR A 51 -3.27 -7.14 -8.40
N ASP A 52 -2.13 -6.83 -7.80
CA ASP A 52 -1.59 -7.62 -6.68
C ASP A 52 -2.42 -7.44 -5.40
N VAL A 53 -3.25 -6.39 -5.35
CA VAL A 53 -4.09 -6.05 -4.20
C VAL A 53 -5.60 -6.13 -4.51
N GLY A 54 -5.96 -6.92 -5.53
CA GLY A 54 -7.36 -7.26 -5.85
C GLY A 54 -8.08 -6.29 -6.77
N GLN A 55 -7.38 -5.37 -7.42
CA GLN A 55 -7.99 -4.51 -8.46
C GLN A 55 -8.16 -5.29 -9.77
N ALA A 56 -9.27 -5.03 -10.47
CA ALA A 56 -9.60 -5.72 -11.73
C ALA A 56 -8.71 -5.31 -12.92
N ALA A 57 -8.07 -4.14 -12.84
CA ALA A 57 -7.19 -3.62 -13.88
C ALA A 57 -5.89 -3.12 -13.26
N ASP A 58 -4.81 -3.09 -14.05
CA ASP A 58 -3.51 -2.54 -13.65
C ASP A 58 -3.49 -1.00 -13.66
N LYS A 59 -4.57 -0.42 -13.12
CA LYS A 59 -4.76 1.01 -12.94
C LYS A 59 -5.39 1.24 -11.58
N TRP A 60 -4.82 2.14 -10.79
CA TRP A 60 -5.46 2.63 -9.57
C TRP A 60 -6.74 3.36 -9.98
N ALA A 61 -7.90 2.73 -9.74
CA ALA A 61 -9.19 3.25 -10.18
C ALA A 61 -10.16 3.51 -9.02
N THR A 62 -9.90 2.94 -7.83
CA THR A 62 -10.82 3.11 -6.72
C THR A 62 -10.70 4.51 -6.13
N ALA A 63 -11.80 5.25 -6.26
CA ALA A 63 -11.93 6.55 -5.68
C ALA A 63 -12.17 6.45 -4.17
N ALA A 64 -11.34 7.11 -3.38
CA ALA A 64 -11.72 7.41 -2.00
C ALA A 64 -12.89 8.41 -2.02
N GLY A 65 -13.95 8.11 -1.27
CA GLY A 65 -15.13 8.97 -1.10
C GLY A 65 -15.16 9.69 0.25
N THR A 66 -16.23 10.45 0.51
CA THR A 66 -16.44 11.15 1.79
C THR A 66 -16.71 10.21 2.97
N SER A 67 -16.98 8.94 2.70
CA SER A 67 -17.04 7.86 3.68
C SER A 67 -15.81 6.96 3.59
N THR A 68 -15.57 6.20 4.66
CA THR A 68 -14.54 5.16 4.68
C THR A 68 -14.88 4.10 3.63
N THR A 69 -14.04 4.00 2.61
CA THR A 69 -14.25 3.10 1.47
C THR A 69 -13.04 2.17 1.32
N PRO A 70 -13.26 0.86 1.08
CA PRO A 70 -12.16 -0.04 0.75
C PRO A 70 -11.59 0.33 -0.61
N ILE A 71 -10.29 0.60 -0.65
CA ILE A 71 -9.55 0.88 -1.89
C ILE A 71 -8.74 -0.33 -2.36
N ALA A 72 -8.47 -1.27 -1.46
CA ALA A 72 -7.82 -2.53 -1.77
C ALA A 72 -8.18 -3.54 -0.66
N SER A 73 -8.49 -4.76 -1.05
CA SER A 73 -8.76 -5.84 -0.11
C SER A 73 -8.64 -7.17 -0.82
N GLY A 74 -8.20 -8.19 -0.08
CA GLY A 74 -8.09 -9.54 -0.61
C GLY A 74 -7.37 -10.45 0.37
N THR A 75 -7.10 -11.66 -0.07
CA THR A 75 -6.22 -12.58 0.65
C THR A 75 -4.98 -12.82 -0.18
N LEU A 76 -3.81 -12.65 0.44
CA LEU A 76 -2.56 -12.95 -0.24
C LEU A 76 -2.41 -14.44 -0.48
N THR A 77 -1.83 -14.81 -1.61
CA THR A 77 -1.43 -16.19 -1.85
C THR A 77 -0.37 -16.61 -0.83
N ASP A 78 -0.13 -17.92 -0.72
CA ASP A 78 0.94 -18.48 0.09
C ASP A 78 2.34 -18.22 -0.48
N LYS A 79 2.43 -17.61 -1.67
CA LYS A 79 3.66 -17.31 -2.40
C LYS A 79 3.95 -15.82 -2.50
N MET A 80 3.18 -14.97 -1.83
CA MET A 80 3.31 -13.52 -1.97
C MET A 80 3.42 -12.81 -0.62
N VAL A 81 4.32 -11.85 -0.54
CA VAL A 81 4.43 -10.89 0.57
C VAL A 81 4.53 -9.50 -0.07
N PHE A 82 3.85 -8.51 0.47
CA PHE A 82 3.98 -7.13 -0.02
C PHE A 82 4.12 -6.11 1.10
N GLY A 83 4.69 -4.96 0.77
CA GLY A 83 4.85 -3.84 1.68
C GLY A 83 4.44 -2.53 1.04
N VAL A 84 3.68 -1.71 1.75
CA VAL A 84 3.36 -0.32 1.35
C VAL A 84 4.18 0.62 2.20
N TYR A 85 4.91 1.53 1.58
CA TYR A 85 5.79 2.48 2.29
C TYR A 85 5.50 3.93 1.95
N ALA A 86 4.76 4.18 0.87
CA ALA A 86 4.31 5.50 0.52
C ALA A 86 2.95 5.46 -0.19
N VAL A 87 2.35 6.62 -0.34
CA VAL A 87 1.17 6.83 -1.17
C VAL A 87 1.36 8.09 -2.01
N SER A 88 0.75 8.12 -3.18
CA SER A 88 0.63 9.33 -4.01
C SER A 88 -0.79 9.51 -4.48
N MET A 89 -1.15 10.73 -4.86
CA MET A 89 -2.44 10.99 -5.51
C MET A 89 -2.28 11.28 -6.99
N GLU A 90 -3.11 10.63 -7.80
CA GLU A 90 -3.30 10.95 -9.20
C GLU A 90 -4.42 11.98 -9.36
N LYS A 91 -4.30 12.82 -10.39
CA LYS A 91 -5.34 13.80 -10.73
C LYS A 91 -6.62 13.04 -11.07
N ASN A 92 -7.69 13.25 -10.31
CA ASN A 92 -9.02 12.98 -10.83
C ASN A 92 -9.35 14.07 -11.85
N GLU A 93 -9.47 13.71 -13.12
CA GLU A 93 -9.78 14.66 -14.20
C GLU A 93 -11.12 15.39 -13.97
N ALA A 94 -12.03 14.80 -13.19
CA ALA A 94 -13.31 15.40 -12.81
C ALA A 94 -13.20 16.46 -11.69
N ASN A 95 -12.06 16.58 -11.00
CA ASN A 95 -11.86 17.61 -9.97
C ASN A 95 -11.14 18.84 -10.55
N THR A 96 -11.95 19.81 -11.02
CA THR A 96 -11.49 21.10 -11.53
C THR A 96 -10.99 22.06 -10.44
N SER A 97 -11.24 21.78 -9.16
CA SER A 97 -10.83 22.62 -8.02
C SER A 97 -9.37 22.40 -7.60
N GLY A 98 -8.65 21.46 -8.22
CA GLY A 98 -7.20 21.28 -8.11
C GLY A 98 -6.69 20.77 -6.76
N LYS A 99 -7.55 20.58 -5.76
CA LYS A 99 -7.20 20.06 -4.44
C LYS A 99 -8.10 18.91 -4.06
N VAL A 100 -7.53 17.72 -4.02
CA VAL A 100 -8.15 16.50 -3.51
C VAL A 100 -7.51 16.22 -2.16
N TRP A 101 -8.31 16.00 -1.12
CA TRP A 101 -7.80 15.73 0.21
C TRP A 101 -8.18 14.32 0.60
N VAL A 102 -7.27 13.35 0.42
CA VAL A 102 -7.36 12.12 1.22
C VAL A 102 -7.05 12.54 2.65
N SER A 103 -7.97 12.25 3.56
CA SER A 103 -7.81 12.56 4.98
C SER A 103 -7.13 11.43 5.71
N THR A 104 -7.45 10.19 5.36
CA THR A 104 -6.96 9.03 6.09
C THR A 104 -6.79 7.84 5.16
N VAL A 105 -5.69 7.09 5.34
CA VAL A 105 -5.50 5.74 4.81
C VAL A 105 -5.33 4.79 5.99
N LYS A 106 -6.18 3.78 6.07
CA LYS A 106 -6.23 2.82 7.18
C LYS A 106 -5.85 1.44 6.67
N PHE A 107 -4.80 0.88 7.26
CA PHE A 107 -4.29 -0.44 6.92
C PHE A 107 -4.72 -1.45 7.97
N MET A 108 -5.37 -2.53 7.53
CA MET A 108 -5.93 -3.55 8.42
C MET A 108 -5.62 -4.95 7.90
N LYS A 109 -5.68 -5.93 8.80
CA LYS A 109 -5.58 -7.37 8.51
C LYS A 109 -6.71 -8.17 9.14
N GLY A 110 -6.88 -9.39 8.64
CA GLY A 110 -7.92 -10.33 9.04
C GLY A 110 -9.26 -10.05 8.35
N THR A 111 -10.17 -11.02 8.41
CA THR A 111 -11.50 -10.94 7.80
C THR A 111 -12.22 -9.64 8.20
N GLY A 112 -12.68 -8.89 7.21
CA GLY A 112 -13.35 -7.60 7.41
C GLY A 112 -12.47 -6.46 7.96
N GLY A 113 -11.15 -6.64 8.06
CA GLY A 113 -10.25 -5.66 8.67
C GLY A 113 -10.25 -5.70 10.19
N ALA A 114 -10.37 -6.89 10.80
CA ALA A 114 -10.49 -7.10 12.24
C ALA A 114 -9.37 -6.47 13.08
N THR A 115 -8.14 -6.37 12.55
CA THR A 115 -7.00 -5.77 13.26
C THR A 115 -6.43 -4.60 12.48
N VAL A 116 -6.32 -3.44 13.10
CA VAL A 116 -5.64 -2.27 12.53
C VAL A 116 -4.13 -2.44 12.66
N LYS A 117 -3.40 -2.29 11.55
CA LYS A 117 -1.94 -2.26 11.51
C LYS A 117 -1.42 -0.85 11.68
N ASP A 118 -2.00 0.10 10.95
CA ASP A 118 -1.66 1.52 11.06
C ASP A 118 -2.75 2.41 10.43
N ILE A 119 -2.73 3.70 10.76
CA ILE A 119 -3.60 4.74 10.22
C ILE A 119 -2.74 5.94 9.83
N TRP A 120 -2.64 6.23 8.54
CA TRP A 120 -1.96 7.42 8.03
C TRP A 120 -2.97 8.55 7.92
N ASN A 121 -2.87 9.55 8.79
CA ASN A 121 -3.74 10.72 8.78
C ASN A 121 -3.15 11.82 7.90
N LEU A 122 -3.58 11.91 6.66
CA LEU A 122 -3.07 12.83 5.66
C LEU A 122 -3.71 14.24 5.73
N GLN A 123 -4.57 14.51 6.73
CA GLN A 123 -5.21 15.82 6.90
C GLN A 123 -4.18 16.93 7.17
N GLY A 124 -4.42 18.11 6.57
CA GLY A 124 -3.64 19.32 6.80
C GLY A 124 -2.53 19.58 5.78
N ARG A 125 -2.25 18.64 4.87
CA ARG A 125 -1.39 18.87 3.70
C ARG A 125 -2.22 18.68 2.44
N GLY A 126 -2.36 19.74 1.66
CA GLY A 126 -2.97 19.61 0.34
C GLY A 126 -1.98 18.84 -0.48
N ILE A 127 -2.22 17.55 -0.67
CA ILE A 127 -1.32 16.73 -1.46
C ILE A 127 -1.51 17.20 -2.88
N GLU A 128 -0.51 17.91 -3.38
CA GLU A 128 -0.52 18.33 -4.77
C GLU A 128 -0.31 17.12 -5.68
N LYS A 129 -0.69 17.26 -6.94
CA LYS A 129 -0.54 16.20 -7.94
C LYS A 129 0.91 15.68 -7.93
N GLY A 130 1.08 14.37 -7.76
CA GLY A 130 2.39 13.72 -7.78
C GLY A 130 3.22 13.90 -6.51
N GLU A 131 2.68 14.53 -5.46
CA GLU A 131 3.31 14.51 -4.16
C GLU A 131 3.25 13.09 -3.57
N ILE A 132 4.39 12.63 -3.09
CA ILE A 132 4.56 11.33 -2.45
C ILE A 132 4.61 11.53 -0.95
N ILE A 133 3.68 10.91 -0.23
CA ILE A 133 3.71 10.86 1.22
C ILE A 133 4.31 9.54 1.66
N VAL A 134 5.33 9.65 2.49
CA VAL A 134 6.06 8.50 3.01
C VAL A 134 5.64 8.20 4.44
N GLY A 135 5.33 6.93 4.70
CA GLY A 135 5.10 6.43 6.05
C GLY A 135 6.42 6.35 6.83
N LYS A 136 6.39 6.54 8.16
CA LYS A 136 7.60 6.36 8.98
C LYS A 136 8.09 4.91 9.02
N ALA A 137 7.21 3.95 8.78
CA ALA A 137 7.51 2.54 8.68
C ALA A 137 6.66 1.91 7.57
N PRO A 138 7.16 0.88 6.88
CA PRO A 138 6.37 0.17 5.89
C PRO A 138 5.31 -0.70 6.55
N ILE A 139 4.15 -0.79 5.90
CA ILE A 139 3.08 -1.70 6.27
C ILE A 139 3.24 -2.98 5.46
N ILE A 140 3.71 -4.05 6.12
CA ILE A 140 4.03 -5.32 5.46
C ILE A 140 2.95 -6.36 5.71
N TYR A 141 2.36 -6.90 4.64
CA TYR A 141 1.41 -8.00 4.65
C TYR A 141 2.11 -9.32 4.28
N ASN A 142 1.92 -10.31 5.12
CA ASN A 142 2.56 -11.63 5.04
C ASN A 142 1.77 -12.60 4.15
N LYS A 143 2.39 -13.70 3.75
CA LYS A 143 1.71 -14.73 2.94
C LYS A 143 0.42 -15.21 3.63
N SER A 144 -0.61 -15.51 2.85
CA SER A 144 -1.92 -15.95 3.37
C SER A 144 -2.62 -14.96 4.30
N GLU A 145 -2.13 -13.73 4.46
CA GLU A 145 -2.78 -12.72 5.28
C GLU A 145 -3.92 -12.08 4.49
N THR A 146 -5.13 -12.08 5.07
CA THR A 146 -6.22 -11.23 4.57
C THR A 146 -5.91 -9.79 4.90
N PHE A 147 -5.90 -8.93 3.89
CA PHE A 147 -5.66 -7.49 4.03
C PHE A 147 -6.89 -6.68 3.66
N ARG A 148 -7.00 -5.52 4.27
CA ARG A 148 -7.97 -4.49 3.88
C ARG A 148 -7.34 -3.12 4.08
N ILE A 149 -7.41 -2.31 3.05
CA ILE A 149 -6.94 -0.93 3.04
C ILE A 149 -8.14 -0.06 2.72
N ASP A 150 -8.50 0.80 3.66
CA ASP A 150 -9.59 1.74 3.51
C ASP A 150 -9.02 3.16 3.39
N ALA A 151 -9.69 4.01 2.62
CA ALA A 151 -9.39 5.43 2.58
C ALA A 151 -10.65 6.29 2.71
N VAL A 152 -10.44 7.52 3.21
CA VAL A 152 -11.42 8.59 3.28
C VAL A 152 -10.84 9.79 2.54
N ALA A 153 -11.64 10.45 1.71
CA ALA A 153 -11.27 11.68 1.04
C ALA A 153 -12.40 12.72 1.03
N SER A 154 -12.08 14.00 0.94
CA SER A 154 -13.07 15.08 0.85
C SER A 154 -13.86 15.07 -0.46
N SER A 155 -13.38 14.35 -1.46
CA SER A 155 -13.92 14.22 -2.81
C SER A 155 -13.31 12.99 -3.48
N THR A 156 -13.92 12.50 -4.56
CA THR A 156 -13.40 11.40 -5.40
C THR A 156 -11.92 11.58 -5.76
N ALA A 157 -11.08 10.68 -5.24
CA ALA A 157 -9.61 10.74 -5.34
C ALA A 157 -9.02 9.43 -5.84
N VAL A 158 -8.11 9.47 -6.82
CA VAL A 158 -7.33 8.27 -7.17
C VAL A 158 -6.09 8.23 -6.28
N LEU A 159 -6.07 7.27 -5.35
CA LEU A 159 -4.95 7.04 -4.45
C LEU A 159 -4.11 5.87 -4.99
N CYS A 160 -2.82 6.11 -5.18
CA CYS A 160 -1.86 5.09 -5.57
C CYS A 160 -1.10 4.62 -4.33
N LEU A 161 -1.09 3.31 -4.11
CA LEU A 161 -0.22 2.71 -3.10
C LEU A 161 1.17 2.49 -3.71
N ILE A 162 2.19 3.01 -3.05
CA ILE A 162 3.58 2.82 -3.45
C ILE A 162 4.19 1.77 -2.53
N GLY A 163 4.62 0.68 -3.12
CA GLY A 163 5.04 -0.50 -2.41
C GLY A 163 5.86 -1.45 -3.26
N LYS A 164 6.27 -2.54 -2.63
CA LYS A 164 7.02 -3.64 -3.26
C LYS A 164 6.32 -4.97 -2.97
N VAL A 165 6.47 -5.90 -3.90
CA VAL A 165 6.01 -7.29 -3.79
C VAL A 165 7.21 -8.20 -3.92
N VAL A 166 7.21 -9.29 -3.15
CA VAL A 166 8.14 -10.41 -3.30
C VAL A 166 7.35 -11.67 -3.62
N GLU A 167 7.76 -12.36 -4.69
CA GLU A 167 7.15 -13.58 -5.21
C GLU A 167 8.22 -14.51 -5.83
N PRO A 168 7.92 -15.81 -6.06
CA PRO A 168 8.84 -16.73 -6.72
C PRO A 168 9.15 -16.33 -8.17
N LYS A 169 10.40 -16.50 -8.58
CA LYS A 169 10.83 -16.29 -9.95
C LYS A 169 10.22 -17.32 -10.90
N GLY A 170 9.68 -16.84 -12.03
CA GLY A 170 9.17 -17.70 -13.10
C GLY A 170 7.79 -18.29 -12.86
N GLU A 171 7.09 -17.87 -11.80
CA GLU A 171 5.71 -18.26 -11.52
C GLU A 171 4.77 -17.08 -11.70
N LEU A 172 3.61 -17.30 -12.31
CA LEU A 172 2.54 -16.30 -12.36
C LEU A 172 1.74 -16.38 -11.06
N ILE A 173 1.82 -15.33 -10.24
CA ILE A 173 1.05 -15.22 -9.01
C ILE A 173 -0.07 -14.19 -9.21
N SER A 174 -1.28 -14.54 -8.79
CA SER A 174 -2.43 -13.63 -8.77
C SER A 174 -3.16 -13.81 -7.44
N PRO A 175 -3.61 -12.72 -6.79
CA PRO A 175 -4.36 -12.83 -5.53
C PRO A 175 -5.70 -13.54 -5.72
N GLU A 176 -6.17 -14.19 -4.66
CA GLU A 176 -7.49 -14.83 -4.57
C GLU A 176 -8.57 -13.88 -4.04
#